data_AF-Q4RH89-F1
#
_entry.id   AF-Q4RH89-F1
#
_cell.length_a   1.000
_cell.length_b   1.000
_cell.length_c   1.000
_cell.angle_alpha   90.00
_cell.angle_beta   90.00
_cell.angle_gamma   90.00
#
_symmetry.space_group_name_H-M   'P 1'
#
loop_
_entity.id
_entity.type
_entity.pdbx_description
1 polymer ?
#
loop_
_entity_poly.entity_id
_entity_poly.type
_entity_poly.pdbx_seq_one_letter_code
_entity_poly.pdbx_strand_id
1 'polypeptide(L)' 'DHNMLVVSNLRPSTYYRLEVQVITTGGEGPATVKTFQTPDILPVTQHRK' A
#
# COMPACT_ATOMS: atom_id res chain seq x y z
N ASP A 1 -17.24 -10.40 2.83
CA ASP A 1 -16.53 -9.52 1.90
C ASP A 1 -15.07 -9.50 2.29
N HIS A 2 -14.15 -9.93 1.42
CA HIS A 2 -12.74 -10.20 1.79
C HIS A 2 -11.73 -9.66 0.76
N ASN A 3 -12.00 -8.52 0.12
CA ASN A 3 -11.12 -7.91 -0.89
C ASN A 3 -10.17 -6.86 -0.27
N MET A 4 -9.42 -7.23 0.78
CA MET A 4 -8.55 -6.31 1.52
C MET A 4 -7.14 -6.88 1.69
N LEU A 5 -6.13 -6.05 1.41
CA LEU A 5 -4.72 -6.31 1.68
C LEU A 5 -4.15 -5.16 2.53
N VAL A 6 -3.48 -5.50 3.62
CA VAL A 6 -2.75 -4.54 4.47
C VAL A 6 -1.26 -4.76 4.29
N VAL A 7 -0.52 -3.70 3.95
CA VAL A 7 0.94 -3.72 3.81
C VAL A 7 1.54 -2.85 4.91
N SER A 8 2.25 -3.47 5.85
CA SER A 8 2.86 -2.80 7.00
C SER A 8 4.34 -2.45 6.74
N ASN A 9 4.92 -1.62 7.61
CA ASN A 9 6.34 -1.25 7.60
C ASN A 9 6.81 -0.56 6.31
N LEU A 10 5.92 0.19 5.66
CA LEU A 10 6.30 1.08 4.57
C LEU A 10 7.09 2.28 5.11
N ARG A 11 8.03 2.76 4.30
CA ARG A 11 8.84 3.94 4.62
C ARG A 11 7.99 5.20 4.43
N PRO A 12 8.04 6.18 5.34
CA PRO A 12 7.37 7.47 5.17
C PRO A 12 7.81 8.19 3.90
N SER A 13 6.97 9.08 3.40
CA SER A 13 7.27 9.97 2.26
C SER A 13 7.80 9.25 1.01
N THR A 14 7.50 7.96 0.85
CA THR A 14 8.03 7.10 -0.23
C THR A 14 6.93 6.73 -1.21
N TYR A 15 7.25 6.76 -2.52
CA TYR A 15 6.36 6.29 -3.57
C TYR A 15 6.41 4.75 -3.68
N TYR A 16 5.24 4.14 -3.75
CA TYR A 16 5.06 2.71 -3.95
C TYR A 16 4.19 2.43 -5.17
N ARG A 17 4.45 1.29 -5.83
CA ARG A 17 3.65 0.72 -6.92
C ARG A 17 3.05 -0.59 -6.44
N LEU A 18 1.73 -0.63 -6.25
CA LEU A 18 0.98 -1.84 -5.95
C LEU A 18 0.46 -2.44 -7.26
N GLU A 19 0.72 -3.73 -7.45
CA GLU A 19 0.23 -4.51 -8.58
C GLU A 19 -0.64 -5.66 -8.05
N VAL A 20 -1.86 -5.74 -8.56
CA VAL A 20 -2.82 -6.80 -8.21
C VAL A 20 -3.20 -7.53 -9.49
N GLN A 21 -2.96 -8.84 -9.52
CA GLN A 21 -3.21 -9.69 -10.68
C GLN A 21 -4.19 -10.80 -10.31
N VAL A 22 -5.13 -11.07 -11.21
CA VAL A 22 -6.08 -12.19 -11.04
C VAL A 22 -5.38 -13.49 -11.42
N ILE A 23 -5.57 -14.55 -10.64
CA ILE A 23 -5.11 -15.91 -10.99
C ILE A 23 -6.34 -16.75 -11.34
N THR A 24 -6.33 -17.36 -12.53
CA THR A 24 -7.41 -18.18 -13.06
C THR A 24 -6.92 -19.59 -13.39
N THR A 25 -7.82 -20.52 -13.71
CA THR A 25 -7.45 -21.87 -14.18
C THR A 25 -6.68 -21.86 -15.50
N GLY A 26 -6.81 -20.80 -16.31
CA GLY A 26 -6.04 -20.59 -17.53
C GLY A 26 -4.69 -19.92 -17.31
N GLY A 27 -4.32 -19.63 -16.05
CA GLY A 27 -3.11 -18.92 -15.68
C GLY A 27 -3.37 -17.51 -15.16
N GLU A 28 -2.34 -16.67 -15.30
CA GLU A 28 -2.37 -15.27 -14.90
C GLU A 28 -3.32 -14.43 -15.78
N GLY A 29 -4.25 -13.73 -15.14
CA GLY A 29 -5.19 -12.80 -15.75
C GLY A 29 -4.69 -11.36 -15.74
N PRO A 30 -5.58 -10.39 -16.02
CA PRO A 30 -5.22 -8.97 -16.06
C PRO A 30 -4.65 -8.46 -14.72
N ALA A 31 -3.64 -7.59 -14.82
CA ALA A 31 -3.06 -6.88 -13.69
C ALA A 31 -3.58 -5.44 -13.62
N THR A 32 -3.87 -4.97 -12.41
CA THR A 32 -4.17 -3.57 -12.10
C THR A 32 -3.05 -2.98 -11.27
N VAL A 33 -2.57 -1.80 -11.68
CA VAL A 33 -1.47 -1.11 -11.03
C VAL A 33 -1.97 0.18 -10.42
N LYS A 34 -1.58 0.46 -9.17
CA LYS A 34 -1.77 1.77 -8.54
C LYS A 34 -0.48 2.25 -7.92
N THR A 35 -0.18 3.52 -8.16
CA THR A 35 0.89 4.23 -7.46
C THR A 35 0.30 5.08 -6.35
N PHE A 36 0.97 5.10 -5.20
CA PHE A 36 0.61 5.94 -4.07
C PHE A 36 1.87 6.38 -3.33
N GLN A 37 1.76 7.46 -2.57
CA GLN A 37 2.81 7.91 -1.68
C GLN A 37 2.34 7.73 -0.25
N THR A 38 3.16 7.14 0.60
CA THR A 38 2.91 7.13 2.05
C THR A 38 3.01 8.55 2.60
N PRO A 39 2.19 8.92 3.59
CA PRO A 39 2.30 10.22 4.24
C PRO A 39 3.67 10.38 4.92
N ASP A 40 4.03 11.64 5.19
CA ASP A 40 5.13 11.95 6.07
C ASP A 40 4.73 11.63 7.52
N ILE A 41 5.66 11.10 8.31
CA ILE A 41 5.46 10.89 9.75
C ILE A 41 6.21 12.00 10.45
N LEU A 42 5.53 13.13 10.65
CA LEU A 42 6.04 14.15 11.56
C LEU A 42 6.01 13.55 12.98
N PRO A 43 7.13 13.59 13.74
CA PRO A 43 7.06 13.23 15.14
C PRO A 43 6.04 14.14 15.81
N VAL A 44 4.99 13.55 16.38
CA VAL A 44 4.02 14.28 17.18
C VAL A 44 4.80 14.84 18.36
N THR A 45 5.13 16.14 18.33
CA THR A 45 5.73 16.83 19.46
C THR A 45 4.68 16.88 20.57
N GLN A 46 4.72 15.86 21.43
CA GLN A 46 3.88 15.80 22.61
C GLN A 46 4.39 16.86 23.60
N HIS A 47 3.92 18.10 23.43
CA HIS A 47 4.06 19.14 24.44
C HIS A 47 3.28 18.70 25.69
N ARG A 48 3.95 18.03 26.62
CA ARG A 48 3.45 17.89 28.00
C ARG A 48 3.54 19.27 28.64
N LYS A 49 2.37 19.87 28.93
CA LYS A 49 2.26 21.04 29.82
C LYS A 49 2.59 20.65 31.26
#